data_AF-A0A6A6CGS3-F1
#
_entry.id   AF-A0A6A6CGS3-F1
#
_cell.length_a   1.000
_cell.length_b   1.000
_cell.length_c   1.000
_cell.angle_alpha   90.00
_cell.angle_beta   90.00
_cell.angle_gamma   90.00
#
_symmetry.space_group_name_H-M   'P 1'
#
loop_
_entity.id
_entity.type
_entity.pdbx_description
1 polymer ?
#
loop_
_entity_poly.entity_id
_entity_poly.type
_entity_poly.pdbx_seq_one_letter_code
_entity_poly.pdbx_strand_id
1 'polypeptide(L)'
;MDHIADENGQRLKLRIPYTAKGLQYDGKGWGTFPERAGYPWLVGLVTVQDMNDHFSQEAEADLQAFAQAWMYFGVLKEVLKNAYREEDYILAGEDDGTAFLTTKGTRQWQYNGEDYGGPLDVGKLRGQEKIDLGQAATTLKEALKMSELWDRFAIGKRPLWAELLLSFKLVIELLACVPLGMPRKTEFLGDLNLTAKSGPAADLVRSSLLKDNKVWCWHQVDALCTTVSYSTLVYLTGLTRWDRGLDHSQCLETNHCIAYNIAVGDDFHTAHVEKECKCQHVEASRSERVQILERGGIPVLECEESKTENLQLRFVAASPHVDYTAISHLWADGLGNPFGNTLPRCQLMRLIEIVRATNESELSFWSWFPRTTPVRIWLDIYCVPAQVSSTEQGHDRRSPEEQQQDVRPKRMAIARMDVTYAWASYVLALDQELIHSIERGGSESAQQSKSSAREHDPNRTNMKTTAYMAISAWNTRCWTFQEHVLARRTILQGLHAQVQYSETLEGYLTDRGIQLDFHRMLSRQAVISGVPSSERLLRTRTLWFALLVSWLFLLRSRRTKRKTPLKITTTDNQFSRAWNCFYGRTTTQWEDMIVVLTNLMDLSAGHVLQLGSGAQMKSLLSTQQSLPLSLLLVEM
;
A
#
# COMPACT_ATOMS: atom_id res chain seq x y z
N MET A 1 -5.63 3.61 25.01
CA MET A 1 -5.97 3.69 23.57
C MET A 1 -6.33 2.32 23.05
N ASP A 2 -7.52 1.88 23.41
CA ASP A 2 -7.93 0.48 23.45
C ASP A 2 -8.90 0.11 22.32
N HIS A 3 -9.33 1.11 21.56
CA HIS A 3 -10.19 0.99 20.39
C HIS A 3 -9.46 0.43 19.16
N ILE A 4 -8.13 0.60 19.10
CA ILE A 4 -7.29 0.00 18.06
C ILE A 4 -7.19 -1.50 18.39
N ALA A 5 -7.04 -2.38 17.41
CA ALA A 5 -6.69 -3.78 17.67
C ALA A 5 -5.22 -3.89 18.13
N ASP A 6 -4.92 -4.88 18.96
CA ASP A 6 -3.54 -5.22 19.35
C ASP A 6 -3.31 -6.66 18.94
N GLU A 7 -2.67 -6.84 17.78
CA GLU A 7 -2.59 -8.16 17.16
C GLU A 7 -1.76 -9.14 17.99
N ASN A 8 -0.64 -8.66 18.52
CA ASN A 8 0.37 -9.49 19.19
C ASN A 8 0.60 -9.11 20.66
N GLY A 9 -0.20 -8.19 21.23
CA GLY A 9 0.02 -7.69 22.60
C GLY A 9 1.19 -6.71 22.73
N GLN A 10 1.75 -6.29 21.58
CA GLN A 10 2.98 -5.52 21.43
C GLN A 10 2.74 -4.07 21.01
N ARG A 11 1.48 -3.71 20.71
CA ARG A 11 1.12 -2.35 20.31
C ARG A 11 1.63 -1.35 21.34
N LEU A 12 2.07 -0.17 20.86
CA LEU A 12 2.42 0.98 21.68
C LEU A 12 1.42 1.18 22.83
N LYS A 13 1.89 0.90 24.06
CA LYS A 13 1.09 1.02 25.28
C LYS A 13 1.23 2.42 25.84
N LEU A 14 0.20 3.24 25.61
CA LEU A 14 0.11 4.58 26.19
C LEU A 14 -0.41 4.48 27.63
N ARG A 15 0.37 4.99 28.60
CA ARG A 15 0.02 5.01 30.02
C ARG A 15 -0.09 6.46 30.48
N ILE A 16 -1.13 7.13 30.00
CA ILE A 16 -1.34 8.57 30.21
C ILE A 16 -2.13 8.77 31.50
N PRO A 17 -1.55 9.39 32.54
CA PRO A 17 -2.27 9.65 33.79
C PRO A 17 -3.47 10.58 33.59
N TYR A 18 -4.54 10.34 34.33
CA TYR A 18 -5.69 11.25 34.44
C TYR A 18 -5.33 12.39 35.41
N THR A 19 -4.96 13.53 34.83
CA THR A 19 -4.53 14.75 35.52
C THR A 19 -5.63 15.81 35.61
N ALA A 20 -6.70 15.70 34.83
CA ALA A 20 -7.81 16.67 34.80
C ALA A 20 -8.75 16.63 36.04
N LYS A 21 -8.40 15.88 37.10
CA LYS A 21 -9.22 15.68 38.31
C LYS A 21 -9.78 16.98 38.94
N GLY A 22 -9.04 18.09 38.84
CA GLY A 22 -9.43 19.39 39.40
C GLY A 22 -10.06 20.38 38.40
N LEU A 23 -10.08 20.04 37.10
CA LEU A 23 -10.51 20.95 36.04
C LEU A 23 -11.38 20.18 35.04
N GLN A 24 -12.69 20.14 35.29
CA GLN A 24 -13.64 19.44 34.43
C GLN A 24 -14.15 20.32 33.29
N TYR A 25 -14.37 19.69 32.14
CA TYR A 25 -14.94 20.36 30.99
C TYR A 25 -16.45 20.62 31.16
N ASP A 26 -16.86 21.88 31.07
CA ASP A 26 -18.19 22.32 31.50
C ASP A 26 -19.32 22.12 30.46
N GLY A 27 -18.99 21.74 29.21
CA GLY A 27 -19.98 21.50 28.16
C GLY A 27 -20.67 22.76 27.62
N LYS A 28 -20.09 23.95 27.83
CA LYS A 28 -20.65 25.23 27.36
C LYS A 28 -20.00 25.72 26.05
N GLY A 29 -19.53 24.80 25.22
CA GLY A 29 -18.88 25.09 23.94
C GLY A 29 -17.37 24.92 23.98
N TRP A 30 -16.85 24.23 22.96
CA TRP A 30 -15.45 23.82 22.86
C TRP A 30 -14.48 25.00 22.71
N GLY A 31 -14.70 25.87 21.72
CA GLY A 31 -13.78 26.97 21.39
C GLY A 31 -13.71 28.07 22.44
N THR A 32 -14.71 28.19 23.32
CA THR A 32 -14.78 29.22 24.38
C THR A 32 -14.38 28.69 25.76
N PHE A 33 -14.09 27.39 25.89
CA PHE A 33 -13.66 26.80 27.16
C PHE A 33 -12.36 27.39 27.71
N PRO A 34 -11.33 27.70 26.89
CA PRO A 34 -10.09 28.28 27.40
C PRO A 34 -10.30 29.54 28.23
N GLU A 35 -11.18 30.46 27.79
CA GLU A 35 -11.53 31.67 28.55
C GLU A 35 -12.09 31.34 29.93
N ARG A 36 -12.99 30.36 30.02
CA ARG A 36 -13.60 29.93 31.29
C ARG A 36 -12.64 29.15 32.19
N ALA A 37 -11.61 28.55 31.60
CA ALA A 37 -10.54 27.87 32.30
C ALA A 37 -9.39 28.81 32.72
N GLY A 38 -9.50 30.12 32.49
CA GLY A 38 -8.48 31.11 32.88
C GLY A 38 -7.46 31.46 31.78
N TYR A 39 -7.68 30.98 30.55
CA TYR A 39 -6.80 31.20 29.40
C TYR A 39 -7.53 31.92 28.25
N PRO A 40 -8.04 33.16 28.45
CA PRO A 40 -8.84 33.88 27.44
C PRO A 40 -8.07 34.20 26.14
N TRP A 41 -6.75 34.33 26.22
CA TRP A 41 -5.87 34.60 25.07
C TRP A 41 -5.74 33.42 24.10
N LEU A 42 -6.16 32.21 24.50
CA LEU A 42 -6.26 31.05 23.61
C LEU A 42 -7.51 31.08 22.72
N VAL A 43 -8.45 31.99 22.97
CA VAL A 43 -9.65 32.14 22.14
C VAL A 43 -9.30 33.00 20.91
N GLY A 44 -9.38 32.40 19.72
CA GLY A 44 -9.12 33.09 18.45
C GLY A 44 -7.80 32.67 17.80
N LEU A 45 -7.10 33.61 17.19
CA LEU A 45 -5.83 33.34 16.51
C LEU A 45 -4.69 33.36 17.55
N VAL A 46 -4.08 32.19 17.75
CA VAL A 46 -2.97 31.99 18.69
C VAL A 46 -1.75 31.42 17.96
N THR A 47 -0.56 31.87 18.34
CA THR A 47 0.73 31.37 17.86
C THR A 47 1.46 30.57 18.95
N VAL A 48 2.49 29.83 18.53
CA VAL A 48 3.38 29.11 19.47
C VAL A 48 4.11 30.11 20.38
N GLN A 49 4.43 31.30 19.87
CA GLN A 49 5.07 32.34 20.67
C GLN A 49 4.15 32.81 21.79
N ASP A 50 2.88 33.07 21.49
CA ASP A 50 1.88 33.45 22.50
C ASP A 50 1.77 32.37 23.59
N MET A 51 1.75 31.10 23.20
CA MET A 51 1.76 29.98 24.16
C MET A 51 3.01 29.97 25.02
N ASN A 52 4.20 30.17 24.44
CA ASN A 52 5.45 30.22 25.21
C ASN A 52 5.47 31.39 26.21
N ASP A 53 5.01 32.57 25.79
CA ASP A 53 5.02 33.77 26.61
C ASP A 53 4.08 33.62 27.82
N HIS A 54 2.84 33.19 27.59
CA HIS A 54 1.83 33.07 28.63
C HIS A 54 2.01 31.83 29.52
N PHE A 55 2.45 30.70 28.95
CA PHE A 55 2.66 29.48 29.73
C PHE A 55 4.01 29.38 30.43
N SER A 56 4.91 30.36 30.23
CA SER A 56 6.22 30.39 30.89
C SER A 56 6.15 30.37 32.43
N GLN A 57 5.02 30.83 33.00
CA GLN A 57 4.81 30.95 34.43
C GLN A 57 3.90 29.84 35.01
N GLU A 58 3.32 29.00 34.15
CA GLU A 58 2.38 27.95 34.55
C GLU A 58 3.13 26.65 34.86
N ALA A 59 2.67 25.92 35.88
CA ALA A 59 3.24 24.60 36.15
C ALA A 59 2.86 23.62 35.03
N GLU A 60 3.82 22.82 34.59
CA GLU A 60 3.61 21.87 33.48
C GLU A 60 2.46 20.88 33.75
N ALA A 61 2.25 20.50 35.02
CA ALA A 61 1.15 19.63 35.44
C ALA A 61 -0.23 20.29 35.25
N ASP A 62 -0.35 21.59 35.53
CA ASP A 62 -1.60 22.34 35.38
C ASP A 62 -1.94 22.50 33.90
N LEU A 63 -0.93 22.76 33.07
CA LEU A 63 -1.09 22.81 31.61
C LEU A 63 -1.54 21.46 31.03
N GLN A 64 -0.98 20.35 31.53
CA GLN A 64 -1.38 19.01 31.12
C GLN A 64 -2.83 18.71 31.54
N ALA A 65 -3.23 19.10 32.76
CA ALA A 65 -4.60 18.96 33.24
C ALA A 65 -5.58 19.78 32.39
N PHE A 66 -5.24 21.04 32.09
CA PHE A 66 -6.03 21.90 31.19
C PHE A 66 -6.14 21.33 29.78
N ALA A 67 -5.02 20.95 29.17
CA ALA A 67 -5.01 20.35 27.84
C ALA A 67 -5.84 19.05 27.81
N GLN A 68 -5.75 18.20 28.84
CA GLN A 68 -6.53 16.98 28.94
C GLN A 68 -8.03 17.27 29.09
N ALA A 69 -8.41 18.21 29.95
CA ALA A 69 -9.81 18.64 30.10
C ALA A 69 -10.41 19.14 28.78
N TRP A 70 -9.66 19.95 28.04
CA TRP A 70 -10.14 20.59 26.83
C TRP A 70 -10.08 19.68 25.58
N MET A 71 -8.91 19.10 25.31
CA MET A 71 -8.61 18.40 24.06
C MET A 71 -9.02 16.93 24.08
N TYR A 72 -9.11 16.30 25.25
CA TYR A 72 -9.55 14.91 25.39
C TYR A 72 -11.03 14.85 25.77
N PHE A 73 -11.35 15.28 27.00
CA PHE A 73 -12.71 15.17 27.52
C PHE A 73 -13.67 16.16 26.87
N GLY A 74 -13.20 17.38 26.56
CA GLY A 74 -14.01 18.37 25.87
C GLY A 74 -14.44 17.93 24.48
N VAL A 75 -13.53 17.35 23.69
CA VAL A 75 -13.86 16.81 22.36
C VAL A 75 -14.84 15.64 22.48
N LEU A 76 -14.60 14.71 23.41
CA LEU A 76 -15.52 13.58 23.66
C LEU A 76 -16.93 14.07 24.03
N LYS A 77 -17.05 15.01 24.97
CA LYS A 77 -18.35 15.51 25.43
C LYS A 77 -19.10 16.26 24.34
N GLU A 78 -18.42 17.11 23.59
CA GLU A 78 -19.04 17.92 22.53
C GLU A 78 -19.52 17.08 21.35
N VAL A 79 -18.77 16.03 21.03
CA VAL A 79 -19.08 15.14 19.90
C VAL A 79 -20.11 14.07 20.27
N LEU A 80 -19.99 13.45 21.46
CA LEU A 80 -20.89 12.36 21.89
C LEU A 80 -22.15 12.87 22.62
N LYS A 81 -22.15 14.13 23.08
CA LYS A 81 -23.28 14.78 23.76
C LYS A 81 -23.86 13.91 24.87
N ASN A 82 -25.13 13.53 24.78
CA ASN A 82 -25.85 12.74 25.79
C ASN A 82 -25.28 11.33 25.99
N ALA A 83 -24.50 10.83 25.03
CA ALA A 83 -23.88 9.52 25.10
C ALA A 83 -22.54 9.54 25.85
N TYR A 84 -22.01 10.72 26.19
CA TYR A 84 -20.76 10.87 26.93
C TYR A 84 -20.94 10.59 28.42
N ARG A 85 -20.05 9.76 28.97
CA ARG A 85 -19.84 9.55 30.40
C ARG A 85 -18.33 9.55 30.65
N GLU A 86 -17.85 10.40 31.55
CA GLU A 86 -16.41 10.61 31.73
C GLU A 86 -15.70 9.34 32.24
N GLU A 87 -16.38 8.60 33.12
CA GLU A 87 -15.93 7.35 33.72
C GLU A 87 -15.61 6.25 32.68
N ASP A 88 -16.28 6.26 31.53
CA ASP A 88 -16.05 5.27 30.46
C ASP A 88 -14.67 5.47 29.77
N TYR A 89 -14.02 6.60 30.03
CA TYR A 89 -12.74 7.01 29.45
C TYR A 89 -11.60 7.05 30.47
N ILE A 90 -11.84 6.53 31.68
CA ILE A 90 -10.87 6.47 32.77
C ILE A 90 -10.72 5.02 33.24
N LEU A 91 -9.48 4.53 33.30
CA LEU A 91 -9.13 3.24 33.91
C LEU A 91 -8.50 3.47 35.28
N ALA A 92 -9.03 2.81 36.31
CA ALA A 92 -8.36 2.72 37.59
C ALA A 92 -7.09 1.87 37.47
N GLY A 93 -6.00 2.33 38.09
CA GLY A 93 -4.77 1.56 38.29
C GLY A 93 -4.98 0.43 39.29
N GLU A 94 -4.15 -0.62 39.21
CA GLU A 94 -4.35 -1.86 39.95
C GLU A 94 -4.06 -1.72 41.47
N ASP A 95 -3.11 -0.85 41.88
CA ASP A 95 -2.57 -0.91 43.26
C ASP A 95 -2.35 0.44 44.00
N ASP A 96 -2.49 1.60 43.36
CA ASP A 96 -1.99 2.88 43.91
C ASP A 96 -2.97 4.09 43.82
N GLY A 97 -4.22 3.85 43.42
CA GLY A 97 -5.20 4.93 43.23
C GLY A 97 -4.89 5.86 42.05
N THR A 98 -3.90 5.51 41.21
CA THR A 98 -3.69 6.18 39.93
C THR A 98 -4.82 5.86 38.97
N ALA A 99 -5.04 6.75 38.01
CA ALA A 99 -6.04 6.58 36.97
C ALA A 99 -5.42 6.97 35.64
N PHE A 100 -5.81 6.28 34.57
CA PHE A 100 -5.26 6.45 33.23
C PHE A 100 -6.34 6.70 32.20
N LEU A 101 -6.02 7.45 31.14
CA LEU A 101 -6.95 7.64 30.03
C LEU A 101 -7.15 6.34 29.23
N THR A 102 -8.39 6.08 28.82
CA THR A 102 -8.73 4.96 27.95
C THR A 102 -9.75 5.33 26.90
N THR A 103 -9.76 4.58 25.81
CA THR A 103 -10.83 4.64 24.81
C THR A 103 -11.73 3.41 24.83
N LYS A 104 -11.69 2.58 25.89
CA LYS A 104 -12.57 1.40 26.02
C LYS A 104 -14.04 1.77 25.96
N GLY A 105 -14.44 2.90 26.54
CA GLY A 105 -15.79 3.47 26.44
C GLY A 105 -16.32 3.67 25.02
N THR A 106 -15.44 3.63 24.01
CA THR A 106 -15.86 3.73 22.61
C THR A 106 -16.16 2.42 21.93
N ARG A 107 -15.81 1.27 22.51
CA ARG A 107 -16.04 -0.06 21.91
C ARG A 107 -17.51 -0.34 21.65
N GLN A 108 -18.40 0.20 22.48
CA GLN A 108 -19.85 0.12 22.29
C GLN A 108 -20.31 0.73 20.95
N TRP A 109 -19.54 1.66 20.39
CA TRP A 109 -19.83 2.30 19.09
C TRP A 109 -19.14 1.58 17.90
N GLN A 110 -18.27 0.61 18.16
CA GLN A 110 -17.54 -0.13 17.14
C GLN A 110 -18.25 -1.42 16.70
N TYR A 111 -19.08 -2.03 17.55
CA TYR A 111 -19.61 -3.39 17.36
C TYR A 111 -21.14 -3.52 17.26
N ASN A 112 -21.92 -2.47 17.52
CA ASN A 112 -23.39 -2.56 17.45
C ASN A 112 -23.87 -2.49 15.99
N GLY A 113 -23.74 -3.61 15.28
CA GLY A 113 -24.12 -3.78 13.88
C GLY A 113 -25.59 -4.09 13.61
N GLU A 114 -26.41 -4.35 14.63
CA GLU A 114 -27.81 -4.76 14.46
C GLU A 114 -28.81 -3.59 14.40
N ASP A 115 -28.51 -2.43 15.02
CA ASP A 115 -29.48 -1.32 15.15
C ASP A 115 -29.20 -0.09 14.26
N TYR A 116 -28.02 0.01 13.63
CA TYR A 116 -27.65 1.18 12.83
C TYR A 116 -27.66 0.86 11.33
N GLY A 117 -28.79 1.17 10.69
CA GLY A 117 -29.03 0.91 9.27
C GLY A 117 -28.08 1.69 8.34
N GLY A 118 -27.08 1.02 7.77
CA GLY A 118 -26.30 1.48 6.61
C GLY A 118 -25.58 2.84 6.75
N PRO A 119 -24.84 3.29 5.72
CA PRO A 119 -24.31 4.64 5.67
C PRO A 119 -25.47 5.63 5.69
N LEU A 120 -25.44 6.59 6.62
CA LEU A 120 -26.49 7.59 6.69
C LEU A 120 -26.42 8.53 5.49
N ASP A 121 -27.58 8.73 4.86
CA ASP A 121 -27.78 9.70 3.80
C ASP A 121 -27.95 11.08 4.43
N VAL A 122 -26.92 11.92 4.38
CA VAL A 122 -26.95 13.31 4.91
C VAL A 122 -28.07 14.13 4.30
N GLY A 123 -28.48 13.82 3.07
CA GLY A 123 -29.62 14.46 2.42
C GLY A 123 -30.95 14.18 3.14
N LYS A 124 -31.01 13.14 3.98
CA LYS A 124 -32.19 12.75 4.75
C LYS A 124 -32.18 13.24 6.20
N LEU A 125 -31.06 13.72 6.73
CA LEU A 125 -30.99 14.29 8.08
C LEU A 125 -31.86 15.55 8.18
N ARG A 126 -32.62 15.69 9.28
CA ARG A 126 -33.55 16.82 9.47
C ARG A 126 -33.30 17.53 10.79
N GLY A 127 -33.53 18.85 10.80
CA GLY A 127 -33.55 19.66 12.01
C GLY A 127 -32.27 19.56 12.84
N GLN A 128 -32.41 19.13 14.10
CA GLN A 128 -31.37 19.12 15.12
C GLN A 128 -30.20 18.18 14.78
N GLU A 129 -30.44 17.04 14.14
CA GLU A 129 -29.39 16.06 13.81
C GLU A 129 -28.33 16.63 12.87
N LYS A 130 -28.76 17.44 11.89
CA LYS A 130 -27.85 18.11 10.95
C LYS A 130 -27.03 19.21 11.62
N ILE A 131 -27.63 19.91 12.59
CA ILE A 131 -26.95 20.95 13.38
C ILE A 131 -25.90 20.29 14.27
N ASP A 132 -26.27 19.22 14.96
CA ASP A 132 -25.38 18.45 15.85
C ASP A 132 -24.20 17.88 15.07
N LEU A 133 -24.45 17.33 13.89
CA LEU A 133 -23.42 16.86 12.98
C LEU A 133 -22.46 17.98 12.55
N GLY A 134 -23.01 19.15 12.18
CA GLY A 134 -22.22 20.32 11.78
C GLY A 134 -21.36 20.87 12.92
N GLN A 135 -21.87 20.86 14.15
CA GLN A 135 -21.14 21.25 15.35
C GLN A 135 -20.01 20.26 15.66
N ALA A 136 -20.29 18.95 15.67
CA ALA A 136 -19.27 17.92 15.87
C ALA A 136 -18.16 18.01 14.83
N ALA A 137 -18.52 18.20 13.55
CA ALA A 137 -17.57 18.39 12.47
C ALA A 137 -16.68 19.63 12.66
N THR A 138 -17.26 20.73 13.11
CA THR A 138 -16.53 21.97 13.42
C THR A 138 -15.57 21.76 14.59
N THR A 139 -16.05 21.18 15.69
CA THR A 139 -15.23 20.86 16.88
C THR A 139 -14.04 19.98 16.53
N LEU A 140 -14.24 18.92 15.73
CA LEU A 140 -13.14 18.04 15.31
C LEU A 140 -12.11 18.77 14.44
N LYS A 141 -12.56 19.64 13.52
CA LYS A 141 -11.65 20.45 12.66
C LYS A 141 -10.84 21.45 13.48
N GLU A 142 -11.44 22.11 14.45
CA GLU A 142 -10.76 23.07 15.33
C GLU A 142 -9.83 22.36 16.32
N ALA A 143 -10.26 21.24 16.90
CA ALA A 143 -9.45 20.41 17.78
C ALA A 143 -8.22 19.85 17.05
N LEU A 144 -8.34 19.44 15.78
CA LEU A 144 -7.20 18.99 15.00
C LEU A 144 -6.14 20.11 14.85
N LYS A 145 -6.56 21.29 14.40
CA LYS A 145 -5.67 22.46 14.24
C LYS A 145 -5.00 22.84 15.57
N MET A 146 -5.76 22.83 16.66
CA MET A 146 -5.25 23.11 17.99
C MET A 146 -4.24 22.04 18.43
N SER A 147 -4.51 20.76 18.16
CA SER A 147 -3.56 19.67 18.48
C SER A 147 -2.21 19.83 17.76
N GLU A 148 -2.19 20.33 16.51
CA GLU A 148 -0.96 20.62 15.78
C GLU A 148 -0.20 21.80 16.37
N LEU A 149 -0.92 22.80 16.89
CA LEU A 149 -0.31 23.91 17.60
C LEU A 149 0.34 23.44 18.92
N TRP A 150 -0.36 22.59 19.67
CA TRP A 150 0.18 21.98 20.88
C TRP A 150 1.41 21.09 20.60
N ASP A 151 1.44 20.34 19.49
CA ASP A 151 2.64 19.61 19.06
C ASP A 151 3.84 20.53 18.89
N ARG A 152 3.67 21.64 18.16
CA ARG A 152 4.76 22.61 17.95
C ARG A 152 5.22 23.24 19.27
N PHE A 153 4.29 23.56 20.16
CA PHE A 153 4.60 24.07 21.50
C PHE A 153 5.35 23.05 22.35
N ALA A 154 5.04 21.76 22.23
CA ALA A 154 5.62 20.70 23.05
C ALA A 154 6.98 20.19 22.55
N ILE A 155 7.54 20.73 21.47
CA ILE A 155 8.87 20.36 20.98
C ILE A 155 9.91 20.60 22.09
N GLY A 156 10.72 19.58 22.38
CA GLY A 156 11.75 19.63 23.43
C GLY A 156 11.23 19.51 24.87
N LYS A 157 9.92 19.31 25.07
CA LYS A 157 9.33 19.07 26.40
C LYS A 157 9.39 17.61 26.83
N ARG A 158 8.93 17.32 28.05
CA ARG A 158 8.98 15.97 28.64
C ARG A 158 8.19 14.93 27.82
N PRO A 159 8.57 13.65 27.86
CA PRO A 159 7.94 12.58 27.07
C PRO A 159 6.43 12.43 27.24
N LEU A 160 5.88 12.78 28.41
CA LEU A 160 4.45 12.70 28.67
C LEU A 160 3.60 13.54 27.70
N TRP A 161 4.14 14.67 27.21
CA TRP A 161 3.45 15.46 26.18
C TRP A 161 3.24 14.67 24.90
N ALA A 162 4.21 13.88 24.47
CA ALA A 162 4.08 13.08 23.26
C ALA A 162 2.94 12.06 23.38
N GLU A 163 2.82 11.39 24.53
CA GLU A 163 1.72 10.44 24.77
C GLU A 163 0.36 11.15 24.85
N LEU A 164 0.31 12.28 25.56
CA LEU A 164 -0.91 13.09 25.71
C LEU A 164 -1.40 13.62 24.35
N LEU A 165 -0.51 14.15 23.52
CA LEU A 165 -0.83 14.67 22.20
C LEU A 165 -1.25 13.56 21.24
N LEU A 166 -0.55 12.43 21.26
CA LEU A 166 -0.97 11.24 20.53
C LEU A 166 -2.38 10.81 20.95
N SER A 167 -2.72 10.94 22.23
CA SER A 167 -4.06 10.61 22.71
C SER A 167 -5.15 11.53 22.18
N PHE A 168 -4.87 12.83 22.04
CA PHE A 168 -5.83 13.77 21.46
C PHE A 168 -6.10 13.42 20.00
N LYS A 169 -5.04 13.15 19.23
CA LYS A 169 -5.17 12.79 17.81
C LYS A 169 -5.92 11.50 17.60
N LEU A 170 -5.63 10.47 18.39
CA LEU A 170 -6.32 9.18 18.31
C LEU A 170 -7.80 9.29 18.71
N VAL A 171 -8.17 10.15 19.68
CA VAL A 171 -9.58 10.42 19.99
C VAL A 171 -10.27 11.20 18.88
N ILE A 172 -9.62 12.23 18.33
CA ILE A 172 -10.16 13.01 17.21
C ILE A 172 -10.40 12.11 16.00
N GLU A 173 -9.44 11.26 15.65
CA GLU A 173 -9.55 10.31 14.53
C GLU A 173 -10.67 9.29 14.78
N LEU A 174 -10.69 8.69 15.97
CA LEU A 174 -11.75 7.76 16.37
C LEU A 174 -13.14 8.40 16.20
N LEU A 175 -13.34 9.60 16.76
CA LEU A 175 -14.61 10.31 16.72
C LEU A 175 -14.99 10.78 15.31
N ALA A 176 -14.01 11.07 14.44
CA ALA A 176 -14.25 11.33 13.03
C ALA A 176 -14.75 10.07 12.28
N CYS A 177 -14.46 8.88 12.81
CA CYS A 177 -14.90 7.59 12.28
C CYS A 177 -16.16 7.02 12.97
N VAL A 178 -16.57 7.54 14.14
CA VAL A 178 -17.79 7.08 14.82
C VAL A 178 -19.01 7.43 13.96
N PRO A 179 -19.90 6.47 13.66
CA PRO A 179 -21.12 6.73 12.90
C PRO A 179 -22.16 7.47 13.76
N LEU A 180 -21.96 8.77 13.97
CA LEU A 180 -22.92 9.68 14.62
C LEU A 180 -24.12 10.03 13.74
N GLY A 181 -24.52 9.16 12.81
CA GLY A 181 -25.35 9.63 11.71
C GLY A 181 -24.55 10.19 10.51
N MET A 182 -23.22 10.09 10.54
CA MET A 182 -22.33 10.66 9.51
C MET A 182 -22.30 9.80 8.24
N PRO A 183 -22.24 10.39 7.03
CA PRO A 183 -21.96 9.60 5.85
C PRO A 183 -20.51 9.11 5.92
N ARG A 184 -20.26 7.88 5.45
CA ARG A 184 -18.91 7.42 5.09
C ARG A 184 -18.42 8.11 3.81
N LYS A 185 -18.53 9.44 3.73
CA LYS A 185 -17.84 10.19 2.68
C LYS A 185 -16.40 10.30 3.11
N THR A 186 -15.55 9.59 2.38
CA THR A 186 -14.09 9.72 2.35
C THR A 186 -13.59 11.17 2.28
N GLU A 187 -14.45 12.13 1.88
CA GLU A 187 -14.17 13.57 1.87
C GLU A 187 -13.98 14.18 3.28
N PHE A 188 -14.73 13.77 4.32
CA PHE A 188 -14.59 14.40 5.67
C PHE A 188 -13.28 13.99 6.37
N LEU A 189 -12.92 12.70 6.30
CA LEU A 189 -11.61 12.19 6.71
C LEU A 189 -10.49 12.56 5.72
N GLY A 190 -10.83 13.00 4.52
CA GLY A 190 -9.89 13.54 3.53
C GLY A 190 -9.53 15.01 3.81
N ASP A 191 -10.48 15.79 4.35
CA ASP A 191 -10.28 17.17 4.78
C ASP A 191 -9.40 17.27 6.05
N LEU A 192 -9.53 16.28 6.95
CA LEU A 192 -8.74 16.19 8.17
C LEU A 192 -7.39 15.54 7.80
N ASN A 193 -6.37 16.35 7.53
CA ASN A 193 -5.02 15.88 7.20
C ASN A 193 -4.32 15.26 8.43
N LEU A 194 -4.82 14.12 8.92
CA LEU A 194 -4.43 13.43 10.17
C LEU A 194 -3.09 12.69 10.06
N THR A 195 -2.23 13.08 9.12
CA THR A 195 -0.93 12.45 8.88
C THR A 195 0.06 12.89 9.96
N ALA A 196 0.89 11.95 10.43
CA ALA A 196 1.90 12.17 11.47
C ALA A 196 3.16 12.88 10.94
N LYS A 197 2.99 14.08 10.38
CA LYS A 197 4.08 14.81 9.70
C LYS A 197 5.26 15.13 10.63
N SER A 198 4.99 15.75 11.77
CA SER A 198 6.03 16.22 12.69
C SER A 198 5.49 16.48 14.10
N GLY A 199 6.40 16.66 15.05
CA GLY A 199 6.09 16.97 16.45
C GLY A 199 6.19 15.75 17.37
N PRO A 200 6.12 15.97 18.71
CA PRO A 200 6.33 14.92 19.69
C PRO A 200 5.46 13.69 19.51
N ALA A 201 4.18 13.84 19.13
CA ALA A 201 3.30 12.70 18.88
C ALA A 201 3.78 11.85 17.69
N ALA A 202 4.22 12.48 16.60
CA ALA A 202 4.78 11.77 15.44
C ALA A 202 6.09 11.07 15.79
N ASP A 203 6.98 11.75 16.54
CA ASP A 203 8.27 11.20 16.96
C ASP A 203 8.12 9.99 17.88
N LEU A 204 7.11 9.99 18.76
CA LEU A 204 6.80 8.84 19.62
C LEU A 204 6.43 7.60 18.80
N VAL A 205 5.58 7.73 17.78
CA VAL A 205 5.19 6.57 16.97
C VAL A 205 6.31 6.15 16.02
N ARG A 206 7.00 7.12 15.39
CA ARG A 206 8.18 6.89 14.54
C ARG A 206 9.27 6.14 15.30
N SER A 207 9.65 6.61 16.49
CA SER A 207 10.64 5.94 17.32
C SER A 207 10.16 4.56 17.78
N SER A 208 8.87 4.37 18.03
CA SER A 208 8.32 3.05 18.38
C SER A 208 8.45 2.04 17.23
N LEU A 209 8.23 2.45 15.98
CA LEU A 209 8.42 1.58 14.81
C LEU A 209 9.92 1.29 14.58
N LEU A 210 10.76 2.32 14.66
CA LEU A 210 12.20 2.20 14.43
C LEU A 210 12.99 1.54 15.58
N LYS A 211 12.33 1.12 16.67
CA LYS A 211 12.96 0.29 17.70
C LYS A 211 13.52 -1.01 17.14
N ASP A 212 12.85 -1.59 16.14
CA ASP A 212 13.32 -2.78 15.42
C ASP A 212 13.77 -2.40 14.00
N ASN A 213 15.00 -1.90 13.91
CA ASN A 213 15.61 -1.47 12.65
C ASN A 213 15.98 -2.62 11.71
N LYS A 214 15.78 -3.89 12.12
CA LYS A 214 15.95 -5.06 11.24
C LYS A 214 14.76 -5.27 10.33
N VAL A 215 13.56 -4.91 10.81
CA VAL A 215 12.31 -5.07 10.07
C VAL A 215 11.70 -3.76 9.59
N TRP A 216 12.12 -2.62 10.14
CA TRP A 216 11.68 -1.29 9.72
C TRP A 216 12.81 -0.44 9.15
N CYS A 217 12.60 0.08 7.95
CA CYS A 217 13.46 1.07 7.32
C CYS A 217 13.00 2.50 7.65
N TRP A 218 13.95 3.43 7.89
CA TRP A 218 13.65 4.84 8.13
C TRP A 218 12.76 5.46 7.04
N HIS A 219 13.10 5.30 5.76
CA HIS A 219 12.31 5.84 4.65
C HIS A 219 10.89 5.28 4.58
N GLN A 220 10.74 4.00 4.92
CA GLN A 220 9.42 3.38 4.94
C GLN A 220 8.57 3.99 6.06
N VAL A 221 9.13 4.13 7.26
CA VAL A 221 8.44 4.75 8.39
C VAL A 221 8.12 6.22 8.10
N ASP A 222 9.04 6.96 7.48
CA ASP A 222 8.81 8.37 7.14
C ASP A 222 7.71 8.53 6.07
N ALA A 223 7.70 7.67 5.05
CA ALA A 223 6.62 7.60 4.07
C ALA A 223 5.28 7.23 4.73
N LEU A 224 5.26 6.33 5.71
CA LEU A 224 4.05 5.99 6.45
C LEU A 224 3.55 7.19 7.28
N CYS A 225 4.44 7.86 8.00
CA CYS A 225 4.12 9.04 8.81
C CYS A 225 3.45 10.17 7.99
N THR A 226 3.74 10.24 6.69
CA THR A 226 3.20 11.26 5.78
C THR A 226 1.98 10.81 4.98
N THR A 227 1.64 9.52 4.98
CA THR A 227 0.56 8.95 4.13
C THR A 227 -0.60 8.35 4.91
N VAL A 228 -0.39 7.91 6.14
CA VAL A 228 -1.42 7.26 6.96
C VAL A 228 -1.65 7.98 8.28
N SER A 229 -2.79 7.70 8.89
CA SER A 229 -3.21 8.25 10.17
C SER A 229 -2.42 7.71 11.37
N TYR A 230 -2.55 8.40 12.51
CA TYR A 230 -1.99 7.95 13.78
C TYR A 230 -2.54 6.59 14.22
N SER A 231 -3.83 6.29 14.03
CA SER A 231 -4.38 4.98 14.41
C SER A 231 -3.78 3.86 13.58
N THR A 232 -3.54 4.10 12.29
CA THR A 232 -2.85 3.16 11.40
C THR A 232 -1.42 2.92 11.87
N LEU A 233 -0.66 3.99 12.15
CA LEU A 233 0.72 3.86 12.64
C LEU A 233 0.79 3.15 13.98
N VAL A 234 -0.10 3.48 14.92
CA VAL A 234 -0.17 2.80 16.22
C VAL A 234 -0.54 1.33 16.04
N TYR A 235 -1.47 0.98 15.15
CA TYR A 235 -1.73 -0.42 14.82
C TYR A 235 -0.47 -1.13 14.29
N LEU A 236 0.28 -0.49 13.39
CA LEU A 236 1.52 -1.04 12.84
C LEU A 236 2.59 -1.31 13.93
N THR A 237 2.62 -0.52 15.02
CA THR A 237 3.53 -0.81 16.15
C THR A 237 3.25 -2.14 16.85
N GLY A 238 2.04 -2.70 16.69
CA GLY A 238 1.66 -4.00 17.26
C GLY A 238 1.88 -5.18 16.32
N LEU A 239 2.30 -4.94 15.07
CA LEU A 239 2.55 -6.00 14.10
C LEU A 239 3.97 -6.55 14.25
N THR A 240 4.06 -7.88 14.32
CA THR A 240 5.32 -8.59 14.20
C THR A 240 5.62 -8.78 12.72
N ARG A 241 6.80 -8.35 12.28
CA ARG A 241 7.24 -8.49 10.89
C ARG A 241 8.27 -9.60 10.78
N TRP A 242 8.34 -10.22 9.60
CA TRP A 242 9.34 -11.21 9.30
C TRP A 242 10.71 -10.54 9.12
N ASP A 243 11.71 -10.97 9.89
CA ASP A 243 13.10 -10.52 9.73
C ASP A 243 13.71 -11.17 8.48
N ARG A 244 13.89 -10.35 7.43
CA ARG A 244 14.51 -10.79 6.18
C ARG A 244 16.04 -10.91 6.28
N GLY A 245 16.64 -10.49 7.39
CA GLY A 245 18.09 -10.39 7.52
C GLY A 245 18.71 -9.27 6.69
N LEU A 246 17.92 -8.24 6.33
CA LEU A 246 18.39 -7.06 5.61
C LEU A 246 18.95 -6.03 6.60
N ASP A 247 20.04 -5.36 6.19
CA ASP A 247 20.61 -4.26 6.96
C ASP A 247 20.10 -2.90 6.46
N HIS A 248 19.33 -2.22 7.30
CA HIS A 248 18.83 -0.87 7.04
C HIS A 248 19.69 0.24 7.65
N SER A 249 20.83 -0.08 8.28
CA SER A 249 21.69 0.89 8.97
C SER A 249 22.13 2.05 8.07
N GLN A 250 22.52 1.75 6.83
CA GLN A 250 22.97 2.74 5.85
C GLN A 250 21.83 3.53 5.20
N CYS A 251 20.57 3.10 5.36
CA CYS A 251 19.44 3.80 4.75
C CYS A 251 19.26 5.21 5.34
N LEU A 252 19.66 5.45 6.59
CA LEU A 252 19.51 6.77 7.23
C LEU A 252 20.35 7.86 6.54
N GLU A 253 21.46 7.49 5.90
CA GLU A 253 22.39 8.42 5.23
C GLU A 253 22.04 8.65 3.76
N THR A 254 20.97 8.01 3.26
CA THR A 254 20.54 8.07 1.86
C THR A 254 19.16 8.73 1.73
N ASN A 255 18.74 9.04 0.50
CA ASN A 255 17.41 9.63 0.24
C ASN A 255 16.31 8.57 0.02
N HIS A 256 16.64 7.28 -0.03
CA HIS A 256 15.69 6.19 -0.23
C HIS A 256 16.20 4.88 0.38
N CYS A 257 15.32 3.89 0.57
CA CYS A 257 15.75 2.58 1.07
C CYS A 257 16.68 1.88 0.07
N ILE A 258 17.93 1.66 0.47
CA ILE A 258 18.94 0.94 -0.33
C ILE A 258 19.11 -0.53 0.05
N ALA A 259 18.55 -0.99 1.17
CA ALA A 259 18.74 -2.37 1.64
C ALA A 259 18.15 -3.44 0.69
N TYR A 260 17.14 -3.07 -0.09
CA TYR A 260 16.57 -3.94 -1.12
C TYR A 260 17.33 -3.87 -2.46
N ASN A 261 18.29 -2.94 -2.60
CA ASN A 261 19.12 -2.88 -3.79
C ASN A 261 20.11 -4.04 -3.75
N ILE A 262 20.11 -4.82 -4.82
CA ILE A 262 21.00 -5.96 -4.97
C ILE A 262 22.34 -5.40 -5.44
N ALA A 263 23.39 -5.55 -4.63
CA ALA A 263 24.74 -5.30 -5.08
C ALA A 263 25.14 -6.40 -6.08
N VAL A 264 24.95 -6.11 -7.38
CA VAL A 264 25.35 -7.00 -8.47
C VAL A 264 26.88 -6.93 -8.59
N GLY A 265 27.57 -7.86 -7.94
CA GLY A 265 29.01 -8.08 -8.03
C GLY A 265 29.34 -9.57 -8.09
N ASP A 266 30.62 -9.92 -8.09
CA ASP A 266 31.10 -11.31 -8.23
C ASP A 266 30.58 -12.25 -7.12
N ASP A 267 30.22 -11.69 -5.95
CA ASP A 267 29.73 -12.44 -4.80
C ASP A 267 28.20 -12.67 -4.81
N PHE A 268 27.47 -12.17 -5.82
CA PHE A 268 26.03 -12.39 -5.91
C PHE A 268 25.70 -13.79 -6.46
N HIS A 269 25.05 -14.61 -5.62
CA HIS A 269 24.57 -15.94 -6.01
C HIS A 269 23.04 -16.04 -5.90
N THR A 270 22.39 -16.54 -6.95
CA THR A 270 20.95 -16.80 -6.96
C THR A 270 20.59 -17.82 -5.86
N ALA A 271 19.62 -17.48 -5.02
CA ALA A 271 19.25 -18.29 -3.88
C ALA A 271 18.58 -19.61 -4.28
N HIS A 272 18.92 -20.68 -3.60
CA HIS A 272 18.20 -21.95 -3.64
C HIS A 272 17.04 -21.97 -2.64
N VAL A 273 16.11 -22.93 -2.79
CA VAL A 273 14.98 -23.08 -1.84
C VAL A 273 15.52 -23.43 -0.45
N GLU A 274 16.49 -24.33 -0.39
CA GLU A 274 17.22 -24.71 0.83
C GLU A 274 18.67 -24.23 0.74
N LYS A 275 19.24 -23.78 1.86
CA LYS A 275 20.60 -23.21 1.90
C LYS A 275 21.68 -24.22 1.48
N GLU A 276 21.46 -25.51 1.74
CA GLU A 276 22.38 -26.59 1.44
C GLU A 276 22.22 -27.19 0.04
N CYS A 277 21.20 -26.77 -0.72
CA CYS A 277 20.93 -27.29 -2.05
C CYS A 277 21.99 -26.82 -3.05
N LYS A 278 22.46 -27.75 -3.90
CA LYS A 278 23.47 -27.50 -4.95
C LYS A 278 22.98 -27.92 -6.34
N CYS A 279 21.68 -27.88 -6.57
CA CYS A 279 21.11 -28.27 -7.86
C CYS A 279 21.62 -27.37 -9.00
N GLN A 280 21.69 -27.90 -10.21
CA GLN A 280 22.12 -27.12 -11.37
C GLN A 280 21.09 -26.04 -11.72
N HIS A 281 21.59 -24.97 -12.35
CA HIS A 281 20.74 -23.99 -13.01
C HIS A 281 20.13 -24.59 -14.28
N VAL A 282 18.89 -24.22 -14.56
CA VAL A 282 18.17 -24.65 -15.76
C VAL A 282 18.11 -23.49 -16.74
N GLU A 283 18.46 -23.72 -18.00
CA GLU A 283 18.43 -22.73 -19.07
C GLU A 283 17.28 -23.02 -20.06
N ALA A 284 16.77 -21.97 -20.69
CA ALA A 284 15.78 -22.05 -21.76
C ALA A 284 16.34 -21.40 -23.04
N SER A 285 15.81 -21.80 -24.20
CA SER A 285 16.33 -21.40 -25.50
C SER A 285 16.40 -19.87 -25.71
N ARG A 286 17.62 -19.33 -25.84
CA ARG A 286 17.85 -17.91 -26.17
C ARG A 286 17.25 -17.54 -27.53
N SER A 287 17.40 -18.40 -28.54
CA SER A 287 16.99 -18.11 -29.91
C SER A 287 15.47 -18.00 -30.04
N GLU A 288 14.72 -18.90 -29.39
CA GLU A 288 13.24 -18.85 -29.38
C GLU A 288 12.73 -17.56 -28.75
N ARG A 289 13.28 -17.20 -27.58
CA ARG A 289 12.92 -15.95 -26.88
C ARG A 289 13.15 -14.73 -27.75
N VAL A 290 14.34 -14.59 -28.32
CA VAL A 290 14.71 -13.43 -29.14
C VAL A 290 13.83 -13.36 -30.37
N GLN A 291 13.56 -14.49 -31.04
CA GLN A 291 12.70 -14.53 -32.21
C GLN A 291 11.27 -14.05 -31.91
N ILE A 292 10.70 -14.44 -30.77
CA ILE A 292 9.37 -13.97 -30.34
C ILE A 292 9.39 -12.46 -30.10
N LEU A 293 10.40 -11.96 -29.39
CA LEU A 293 10.54 -10.54 -29.09
C LEU A 293 10.65 -9.71 -30.39
N GLU A 294 11.54 -10.10 -31.29
CA GLU A 294 11.77 -9.43 -32.59
C GLU A 294 10.51 -9.36 -33.45
N ARG A 295 9.66 -10.39 -33.39
CA ARG A 295 8.37 -10.45 -34.11
C ARG A 295 7.25 -9.61 -33.49
N GLY A 296 7.50 -8.93 -32.37
CA GLY A 296 6.44 -8.17 -31.70
C GLY A 296 5.79 -8.88 -30.52
N GLY A 297 6.11 -10.16 -30.26
CA GLY A 297 5.41 -11.00 -29.29
C GLY A 297 5.93 -10.88 -27.85
N ILE A 298 5.20 -11.50 -26.94
CA ILE A 298 5.60 -11.66 -25.53
C ILE A 298 6.02 -13.14 -25.35
N PRO A 299 7.29 -13.43 -25.03
CA PRO A 299 7.72 -14.80 -24.76
C PRO A 299 7.16 -15.27 -23.42
N VAL A 300 6.61 -16.48 -23.39
CA VAL A 300 6.12 -17.17 -22.19
C VAL A 300 6.89 -18.48 -22.08
N LEU A 301 7.40 -18.76 -20.89
CA LEU A 301 8.10 -20.00 -20.60
C LEU A 301 7.07 -21.12 -20.40
N GLU A 302 7.10 -22.12 -21.26
CA GLU A 302 6.32 -23.33 -21.10
C GLU A 302 7.19 -24.42 -20.46
N CYS A 303 6.74 -24.89 -19.31
CA CYS A 303 7.40 -25.89 -18.47
C CYS A 303 6.66 -27.22 -18.59
N GLU A 304 7.30 -28.23 -19.16
CA GLU A 304 6.75 -29.58 -19.31
C GLU A 304 7.60 -30.59 -18.54
N GLU A 305 6.97 -31.29 -17.60
CA GLU A 305 7.61 -32.42 -16.92
C GLU A 305 7.54 -33.66 -17.81
N SER A 306 8.70 -34.14 -18.25
CA SER A 306 8.79 -35.44 -18.93
C SER A 306 8.43 -36.57 -17.97
N LYS A 307 7.94 -37.69 -18.52
CA LYS A 307 7.75 -38.97 -17.82
C LYS A 307 9.03 -39.51 -17.16
N THR A 308 10.19 -38.96 -17.52
CA THR A 308 11.52 -39.33 -16.99
C THR A 308 12.08 -38.31 -15.97
N GLU A 309 11.23 -37.47 -15.36
CA GLU A 309 11.60 -36.42 -14.39
C GLU A 309 12.51 -35.28 -14.91
N ASN A 310 12.75 -35.25 -16.22
CA ASN A 310 13.46 -34.17 -16.88
C ASN A 310 12.49 -33.03 -17.22
N LEU A 311 12.77 -31.84 -16.69
CA LEU A 311 12.03 -30.62 -16.98
C LEU A 311 12.44 -30.09 -18.36
N GLN A 312 11.50 -30.03 -19.30
CA GLN A 312 11.71 -29.43 -20.61
C GLN A 312 11.17 -28.00 -20.61
N LEU A 313 12.01 -27.07 -21.07
CA LEU A 313 11.69 -25.64 -21.16
C LEU A 313 11.69 -25.21 -22.63
N ARG A 314 10.61 -24.54 -23.05
CA ARG A 314 10.53 -23.90 -24.36
C ARG A 314 9.80 -22.56 -24.28
N PHE A 315 10.05 -21.67 -25.24
CA PHE A 315 9.28 -20.44 -25.32
C PHE A 315 8.12 -20.55 -26.31
N VAL A 316 6.96 -20.08 -25.88
CA VAL A 316 5.78 -19.87 -26.73
C VAL A 316 5.41 -18.39 -26.73
N ALA A 317 4.84 -17.89 -27.82
CA ALA A 317 4.34 -16.53 -27.87
C ALA A 317 2.98 -16.43 -27.16
N ALA A 318 2.82 -15.45 -26.27
CA ALA A 318 1.51 -15.12 -25.70
C ALA A 318 0.50 -14.83 -26.83
N SER A 319 -0.69 -15.39 -26.69
CA SER A 319 -1.79 -15.21 -27.64
C SER A 319 -3.11 -15.42 -26.92
N PRO A 320 -4.27 -15.09 -27.54
CA PRO A 320 -5.59 -15.34 -26.93
C PRO A 320 -5.89 -16.80 -26.58
N HIS A 321 -5.08 -17.75 -27.04
CA HIS A 321 -5.22 -19.19 -26.75
C HIS A 321 -4.11 -19.73 -25.84
N VAL A 322 -3.20 -18.86 -25.39
CA VAL A 322 -2.05 -19.22 -24.56
C VAL A 322 -2.13 -18.40 -23.28
N ASP A 323 -2.84 -18.95 -22.30
CA ASP A 323 -2.91 -18.43 -20.94
C ASP A 323 -1.60 -18.65 -20.20
N TYR A 324 -1.25 -17.73 -19.31
CA TYR A 324 -0.05 -17.82 -18.48
C TYR A 324 -0.21 -17.03 -17.18
N THR A 325 0.59 -17.41 -16.18
CA THR A 325 0.73 -16.66 -14.93
C THR A 325 2.01 -15.84 -14.98
N ALA A 326 1.91 -14.54 -14.71
CA ALA A 326 3.08 -13.69 -14.53
C ALA A 326 3.50 -13.70 -13.06
N ILE A 327 4.79 -13.85 -12.79
CA ILE A 327 5.33 -13.85 -11.42
C ILE A 327 6.02 -12.52 -11.14
N SER A 328 5.64 -11.90 -10.03
CA SER A 328 6.09 -10.58 -9.58
C SER A 328 7.06 -10.72 -8.40
N HIS A 329 8.07 -9.83 -8.36
CA HIS A 329 8.97 -9.59 -7.20
C HIS A 329 10.00 -10.69 -6.85
N LEU A 330 10.60 -11.32 -7.86
CA LEU A 330 11.61 -12.37 -7.67
C LEU A 330 13.00 -11.84 -7.25
N TRP A 331 13.40 -10.64 -7.72
CA TRP A 331 14.76 -10.14 -7.50
C TRP A 331 15.05 -9.80 -6.03
N ALA A 332 14.14 -9.08 -5.36
CA ALA A 332 14.35 -8.64 -3.97
C ALA A 332 14.54 -9.81 -2.99
N ASP A 333 14.01 -10.98 -3.33
CA ASP A 333 14.11 -12.20 -2.53
C ASP A 333 15.28 -13.10 -2.98
N GLY A 334 16.24 -12.55 -3.72
CA GLY A 334 17.49 -13.23 -4.10
C GLY A 334 17.38 -14.20 -5.27
N LEU A 335 16.26 -14.22 -6.00
CA LEU A 335 16.05 -15.12 -7.14
C LEU A 335 16.53 -14.52 -8.48
N GLY A 336 17.00 -13.28 -8.47
CA GLY A 336 17.59 -12.65 -9.66
C GLY A 336 18.81 -13.40 -10.19
N ASN A 337 19.08 -13.24 -11.49
CA ASN A 337 20.33 -13.70 -12.11
C ASN A 337 20.81 -12.64 -13.11
N PRO A 338 21.75 -11.76 -12.73
CA PRO A 338 22.23 -10.70 -13.60
C PRO A 338 23.15 -11.22 -14.72
N PHE A 339 23.72 -12.41 -14.55
CA PHE A 339 24.72 -13.00 -15.44
C PHE A 339 24.12 -13.95 -16.48
N GLY A 340 22.85 -14.31 -16.35
CA GLY A 340 22.21 -15.24 -17.27
C GLY A 340 20.70 -15.36 -17.08
N ASN A 341 20.03 -15.91 -18.08
CA ASN A 341 18.60 -16.19 -18.04
C ASN A 341 18.34 -17.61 -17.51
N THR A 342 18.76 -17.88 -16.27
CA THR A 342 18.66 -19.21 -15.63
C THR A 342 18.27 -19.12 -14.15
N LEU A 343 17.64 -20.17 -13.64
CA LEU A 343 17.29 -20.34 -12.22
C LEU A 343 17.76 -21.72 -11.71
N PRO A 344 18.11 -21.86 -10.41
CA PRO A 344 18.29 -23.17 -9.79
C PRO A 344 17.05 -24.06 -10.00
N ARG A 345 17.26 -25.35 -10.35
CA ARG A 345 16.17 -26.31 -10.57
C ARG A 345 15.16 -26.33 -9.42
N CYS A 346 15.62 -26.28 -8.17
CA CYS A 346 14.73 -26.27 -6.99
C CYS A 346 13.76 -25.08 -6.99
N GLN A 347 14.22 -23.89 -7.36
CA GLN A 347 13.37 -22.69 -7.42
C GLN A 347 12.36 -22.80 -8.55
N LEU A 348 12.80 -23.21 -9.74
CA LEU A 348 11.89 -23.35 -10.87
C LEU A 348 10.78 -24.38 -10.60
N MET A 349 11.12 -25.51 -9.99
CA MET A 349 10.14 -26.51 -9.57
C MET A 349 9.15 -25.95 -8.53
N ARG A 350 9.64 -25.23 -7.52
CA ARG A 350 8.79 -24.55 -6.53
C ARG A 350 7.83 -23.57 -7.20
N LEU A 351 8.28 -22.78 -8.17
CA LEU A 351 7.41 -21.84 -8.90
C LEU A 351 6.35 -22.58 -9.74
N ILE A 352 6.72 -23.68 -10.39
CA ILE A 352 5.80 -24.53 -11.15
C ILE A 352 4.71 -25.08 -10.24
N GLU A 353 5.06 -25.58 -9.05
CA GLU A 353 4.12 -26.10 -8.06
C GLU A 353 3.16 -25.02 -7.55
N ILE A 354 3.68 -23.83 -7.22
CA ILE A 354 2.86 -22.71 -6.77
C ILE A 354 1.84 -22.30 -7.85
N VAL A 355 2.29 -22.16 -9.11
CA VAL A 355 1.40 -21.79 -10.23
C VAL A 355 0.38 -22.89 -10.53
N ARG A 356 0.77 -24.17 -10.40
CA ARG A 356 -0.14 -25.31 -10.56
C ARG A 356 -1.27 -25.24 -9.52
N ALA A 357 -0.92 -24.99 -8.26
CA ALA A 357 -1.91 -24.81 -7.18
C ALA A 357 -2.86 -23.62 -7.44
N THR A 358 -2.36 -22.51 -8.00
CA THR A 358 -3.17 -21.36 -8.40
C THR A 358 -4.17 -21.70 -9.49
N ASN A 359 -3.77 -22.47 -10.49
CA ASN A 359 -4.66 -22.85 -11.57
C ASN A 359 -5.72 -23.85 -11.09
N GLU A 360 -5.38 -24.73 -10.15
CA GLU A 360 -6.28 -25.74 -9.59
C GLU A 360 -7.37 -25.14 -8.69
N SER A 361 -7.06 -24.13 -7.87
CA SER A 361 -8.02 -23.52 -6.95
C SER A 361 -9.18 -22.79 -7.67
N GLU A 362 -8.95 -22.28 -8.87
CA GLU A 362 -9.93 -21.53 -9.67
C GLU A 362 -10.73 -22.41 -10.65
N LEU A 363 -10.24 -23.61 -10.97
CA LEU A 363 -10.87 -24.54 -11.93
C LEU A 363 -11.77 -25.57 -11.22
N SER A 364 -12.84 -25.12 -10.57
CA SER A 364 -13.83 -26.02 -9.93
C SER A 364 -14.67 -26.83 -10.93
N PHE A 365 -14.69 -26.48 -12.22
CA PHE A 365 -15.57 -27.09 -13.23
C PHE A 365 -14.89 -28.08 -14.19
N TRP A 366 -13.55 -28.05 -14.33
CA TRP A 366 -12.81 -28.81 -15.35
C TRP A 366 -11.86 -29.88 -14.78
N SER A 367 -12.09 -30.35 -13.55
CA SER A 367 -11.27 -31.36 -12.86
C SER A 367 -11.19 -32.74 -13.54
N TRP A 368 -11.87 -32.92 -14.68
CA TRP A 368 -11.88 -34.18 -15.44
C TRP A 368 -10.77 -34.28 -16.51
N PHE A 369 -10.02 -33.21 -16.78
CA PHE A 369 -8.89 -33.28 -17.72
C PHE A 369 -7.57 -33.68 -17.03
N PRO A 370 -6.73 -34.52 -17.67
CA PRO A 370 -5.52 -35.06 -17.07
C PRO A 370 -4.48 -33.98 -16.73
N ARG A 371 -3.71 -34.24 -15.66
CA ARG A 371 -2.65 -33.41 -15.04
C ARG A 371 -1.43 -33.07 -15.93
N THR A 372 -1.56 -33.19 -17.25
CA THR A 372 -0.46 -33.12 -18.22
C THR A 372 -0.43 -31.81 -19.00
N THR A 373 -1.21 -30.79 -18.60
CA THR A 373 -1.12 -29.47 -19.22
C THR A 373 0.17 -28.78 -18.79
N PRO A 374 0.99 -28.29 -19.72
CA PRO A 374 2.24 -27.64 -19.36
C PRO A 374 1.97 -26.35 -18.58
N VAL A 375 2.80 -26.10 -17.57
CA VAL A 375 2.70 -24.88 -16.76
C VAL A 375 3.34 -23.73 -17.53
N ARG A 376 2.59 -22.66 -17.73
CA ARG A 376 3.04 -21.49 -18.50
C ARG A 376 3.25 -20.30 -17.58
N ILE A 377 4.49 -19.82 -17.56
CA ILE A 377 4.94 -18.77 -16.64
C ILE A 377 5.60 -17.66 -17.43
N TRP A 378 5.27 -16.42 -17.09
CA TRP A 378 6.10 -15.27 -17.43
C TRP A 378 6.87 -14.85 -16.18
N LEU A 379 8.19 -14.80 -16.30
CA LEU A 379 9.08 -14.26 -15.28
C LEU A 379 10.20 -13.52 -15.97
N ASP A 380 10.54 -12.35 -15.44
CA ASP A 380 11.54 -11.44 -15.98
C ASP A 380 12.92 -12.12 -16.15
N ILE A 381 13.32 -12.97 -15.21
CA ILE A 381 14.58 -13.74 -15.26
C ILE A 381 14.72 -14.57 -16.54
N TYR A 382 13.63 -15.13 -17.09
CA TYR A 382 13.69 -15.89 -18.36
C TYR A 382 13.25 -15.07 -19.57
N CYS A 383 12.23 -14.22 -19.41
CA CYS A 383 11.52 -13.57 -20.50
C CYS A 383 12.13 -12.22 -20.90
N VAL A 384 12.92 -11.61 -20.01
CA VAL A 384 13.70 -10.39 -20.27
C VAL A 384 15.18 -10.77 -20.42
N PRO A 385 15.79 -10.59 -21.60
CA PRO A 385 17.20 -10.90 -21.82
C PRO A 385 18.13 -10.23 -20.79
N ALA A 386 19.02 -11.01 -20.17
CA ALA A 386 20.05 -10.49 -19.26
C ALA A 386 21.10 -9.67 -20.04
N GLN A 387 21.79 -8.76 -19.35
CA GLN A 387 22.94 -8.06 -19.94
C GLN A 387 24.12 -9.03 -19.96
N VAL A 388 24.67 -9.29 -21.14
CA VAL A 388 25.92 -10.06 -21.26
C VAL A 388 27.05 -9.18 -20.74
N SER A 389 27.52 -9.42 -19.51
CA SER A 389 28.77 -8.81 -19.05
C SER A 389 29.93 -9.49 -19.78
N SER A 390 30.67 -8.71 -20.56
CA SER A 390 31.97 -9.12 -21.11
C SER A 390 33.00 -9.13 -19.98
N THR A 391 32.88 -10.10 -19.08
CA THR A 391 33.81 -10.29 -17.96
C THR A 391 34.52 -11.62 -18.10
N GLU A 392 35.14 -11.84 -19.26
CA GLU A 392 36.39 -12.59 -19.34
C GLU A 392 37.36 -11.75 -20.17
N GLN A 393 38.18 -10.97 -19.47
CA GLN A 393 39.36 -10.23 -19.95
C GLN A 393 39.10 -9.00 -20.86
N GLY A 394 39.23 -7.81 -20.24
CA GLY A 394 39.80 -6.58 -20.80
C GLY A 394 39.43 -6.17 -22.24
N HIS A 395 38.64 -5.10 -22.35
CA HIS A 395 38.14 -4.45 -23.57
C HIS A 395 37.07 -5.24 -24.33
N ASP A 396 35.81 -4.78 -24.22
CA ASP A 396 34.75 -5.14 -25.17
C ASP A 396 35.14 -4.62 -26.56
N ARG A 397 35.67 -5.52 -27.40
CA ARG A 397 36.12 -5.22 -28.78
C ARG A 397 34.97 -5.17 -29.78
N ARG A 398 33.71 -5.39 -29.35
CA ARG A 398 32.54 -5.38 -30.23
C ARG A 398 32.21 -3.98 -30.70
N SER A 399 31.73 -3.86 -31.93
CA SER A 399 31.34 -2.57 -32.49
C SER A 399 30.14 -1.99 -31.72
N PRO A 400 29.94 -0.64 -31.74
CA PRO A 400 28.75 -0.03 -31.17
C PRO A 400 27.43 -0.62 -31.71
N GLU A 401 27.43 -1.07 -32.97
CA GLU A 401 26.28 -1.73 -33.61
C GLU A 401 26.00 -3.12 -33.00
N GLU A 402 27.05 -3.92 -32.74
CA GLU A 402 26.95 -5.23 -32.11
C GLU A 402 26.49 -5.13 -30.64
N GLN A 403 26.99 -4.13 -29.91
CA GLN A 403 26.55 -3.86 -28.53
C GLN A 403 25.07 -3.41 -28.49
N GLN A 404 24.63 -2.65 -29.49
CA GLN A 404 23.25 -2.16 -29.59
C GLN A 404 22.26 -3.29 -29.97
N GLN A 405 22.74 -4.31 -30.69
CA GLN A 405 21.94 -5.46 -31.11
C GLN A 405 21.59 -6.40 -29.94
N ASP A 406 22.46 -6.53 -28.94
CA ASP A 406 22.17 -7.28 -27.69
C ASP A 406 21.21 -6.52 -26.75
N VAL A 407 21.22 -5.18 -26.77
CA VAL A 407 20.35 -4.34 -25.92
C VAL A 407 18.91 -4.25 -26.46
N ARG A 408 18.73 -4.40 -27.78
CA ARG A 408 17.41 -4.23 -28.42
C ARG A 408 16.35 -5.22 -27.91
N PRO A 409 16.58 -6.55 -27.84
CA PRO A 409 15.60 -7.49 -27.29
C PRO A 409 15.19 -7.18 -25.85
N LYS A 410 16.13 -6.76 -24.99
CA LYS A 410 15.85 -6.34 -23.60
C LYS A 410 14.90 -5.13 -23.58
N ARG A 411 15.19 -4.10 -24.37
CA ARG A 411 14.30 -2.92 -24.50
C ARG A 411 12.91 -3.29 -25.00
N MET A 412 12.81 -4.22 -25.94
CA MET A 412 11.52 -4.69 -26.48
C MET A 412 10.70 -5.44 -25.42
N ALA A 413 11.34 -6.22 -24.55
CA ALA A 413 10.66 -6.89 -23.44
C ALA A 413 10.17 -5.87 -22.40
N ILE A 414 11.02 -4.93 -21.98
CA ILE A 414 10.66 -3.87 -21.01
C ILE A 414 9.52 -3.00 -21.54
N ALA A 415 9.57 -2.61 -22.82
CA ALA A 415 8.54 -1.80 -23.47
C ALA A 415 7.17 -2.51 -23.60
N ARG A 416 7.06 -3.79 -23.24
CA ARG A 416 5.83 -4.59 -23.28
C ARG A 416 5.38 -5.10 -21.91
N MET A 417 6.05 -4.68 -20.84
CA MET A 417 5.68 -5.10 -19.48
C MET A 417 4.23 -4.75 -19.17
N ASP A 418 3.74 -3.62 -19.68
CA ASP A 418 2.36 -3.20 -19.54
C ASP A 418 1.35 -4.26 -20.05
N VAL A 419 1.49 -4.66 -21.32
CA VAL A 419 0.63 -5.65 -21.97
C VAL A 419 0.85 -7.04 -21.37
N THR A 420 2.08 -7.35 -20.93
CA THR A 420 2.41 -8.60 -20.27
C THR A 420 1.52 -8.81 -19.03
N TYR A 421 1.56 -7.90 -18.07
CA TYR A 421 0.75 -8.06 -16.85
C TYR A 421 -0.75 -7.91 -17.11
N ALA A 422 -1.14 -7.09 -18.11
CA ALA A 422 -2.55 -6.92 -18.49
C ALA A 422 -3.18 -8.14 -19.18
N TRP A 423 -2.37 -8.98 -19.83
CA TRP A 423 -2.81 -10.22 -20.49
C TRP A 423 -2.66 -11.47 -19.65
N ALA A 424 -1.79 -11.46 -18.63
CA ALA A 424 -1.66 -12.58 -17.72
C ALA A 424 -3.03 -12.95 -17.10
N SER A 425 -3.28 -14.25 -16.96
CA SER A 425 -4.48 -14.76 -16.29
C SER A 425 -4.45 -14.36 -14.81
N TYR A 426 -3.26 -14.45 -14.22
CA TYR A 426 -2.95 -14.05 -12.86
C TYR A 426 -1.58 -13.38 -12.81
N VAL A 427 -1.45 -12.39 -11.93
CA VAL A 427 -0.16 -11.90 -11.44
C VAL A 427 0.04 -12.45 -10.03
N LEU A 428 1.00 -13.35 -9.88
CA LEU A 428 1.35 -13.97 -8.62
C LEU A 428 2.44 -13.13 -7.93
N ALA A 429 2.10 -12.51 -6.81
CA ALA A 429 3.03 -11.77 -5.97
C ALA A 429 3.76 -12.72 -5.02
N LEU A 430 5.08 -12.81 -5.18
CA LEU A 430 5.95 -13.55 -4.28
C LEU A 430 6.78 -12.57 -3.46
N ASP A 431 6.63 -12.64 -2.14
CA ASP A 431 7.33 -11.78 -1.21
C ASP A 431 7.53 -12.55 0.10
N GLN A 432 8.77 -12.66 0.58
CA GLN A 432 9.06 -13.47 1.77
C GLN A 432 8.24 -13.04 3.00
N GLU A 433 8.04 -11.74 3.20
CA GLU A 433 7.26 -11.27 4.34
C GLU A 433 5.77 -11.64 4.18
N LEU A 434 5.19 -11.47 2.99
CA LEU A 434 3.82 -11.93 2.73
C LEU A 434 3.68 -13.43 2.90
N ILE A 435 4.65 -14.22 2.41
CA ILE A 435 4.67 -15.68 2.54
C ILE A 435 4.61 -16.07 4.02
N HIS A 436 5.43 -15.43 4.87
CA HIS A 436 5.50 -15.75 6.29
C HIS A 436 4.37 -15.11 7.13
N SER A 437 3.70 -14.07 6.62
CA SER A 437 2.70 -13.31 7.38
C SER A 437 1.25 -13.65 7.02
N ILE A 438 1.01 -14.21 5.84
CA ILE A 438 -0.32 -14.66 5.40
C ILE A 438 -0.55 -16.08 5.92
N GLU A 439 -1.32 -16.18 7.00
CA GLU A 439 -1.80 -17.45 7.55
C GLU A 439 -3.07 -17.91 6.80
N ARG A 440 -3.26 -19.24 6.71
CA ARG A 440 -4.46 -19.85 6.12
C ARG A 440 -5.65 -19.51 7.00
N GLY A 441 -6.54 -18.64 6.53
CA GLY A 441 -7.87 -18.46 7.12
C GLY A 441 -8.72 -19.72 6.86
N GLY A 442 -8.52 -20.78 7.66
CA GLY A 442 -9.33 -21.99 7.57
C GLY A 442 -8.65 -23.31 7.94
N SER A 443 -9.02 -23.82 9.11
CA SER A 443 -9.31 -25.24 9.44
C SER A 443 -8.25 -26.26 9.87
N GLU A 444 -6.93 -26.02 9.83
CA GLU A 444 -5.97 -27.07 10.25
C GLU A 444 -5.14 -26.77 11.51
N SER A 445 -5.07 -25.52 11.99
CA SER A 445 -4.36 -25.16 13.23
C SER A 445 -5.19 -25.34 14.51
N ALA A 446 -6.44 -25.79 14.41
CA ALA A 446 -7.35 -25.98 15.55
C ALA A 446 -6.97 -27.14 16.49
N GLN A 447 -5.90 -27.90 16.22
CA GLN A 447 -5.52 -29.06 17.02
C GLN A 447 -4.31 -28.90 17.94
N GLN A 448 -3.60 -27.76 17.94
CA GLN A 448 -2.41 -27.59 18.80
C GLN A 448 -2.43 -26.43 19.81
N SER A 449 -3.43 -25.55 19.85
CA SER A 449 -3.53 -24.51 20.88
C SER A 449 -4.86 -24.55 21.65
N LYS A 450 -5.03 -25.58 22.49
CA LYS A 450 -6.20 -25.73 23.39
C LYS A 450 -6.29 -24.69 24.54
N SER A 451 -5.50 -23.61 24.54
CA SER A 451 -5.46 -22.65 25.66
C SER A 451 -5.97 -21.23 25.36
N SER A 452 -6.42 -20.90 24.14
CA SER A 452 -7.23 -19.69 23.94
C SER A 452 -8.11 -19.80 22.70
N ALA A 453 -9.31 -20.34 22.88
CA ALA A 453 -10.38 -20.22 21.91
C ALA A 453 -10.88 -18.76 21.88
N ARG A 454 -10.13 -17.87 21.23
CA ARG A 454 -10.71 -16.66 20.65
C ARG A 454 -11.29 -17.07 19.30
N GLU A 455 -12.59 -16.87 19.11
CA GLU A 455 -13.27 -17.02 17.82
C GLU A 455 -12.41 -16.47 16.69
N HIS A 456 -12.28 -17.23 15.61
CA HIS A 456 -11.55 -16.82 14.42
C HIS A 456 -12.40 -15.74 13.71
N ASP A 457 -12.19 -14.48 14.09
CA ASP A 457 -12.86 -13.32 13.49
C ASP A 457 -12.32 -13.07 12.07
N PRO A 458 -13.10 -13.33 11.01
CA PRO A 458 -12.66 -13.14 9.63
C PRO A 458 -12.27 -11.69 9.32
N ASN A 459 -12.86 -10.72 10.02
CA ASN A 459 -12.58 -9.29 9.81
C ASN A 459 -11.18 -8.94 10.29
N ARG A 460 -10.78 -9.49 11.45
CA ARG A 460 -9.43 -9.31 12.01
C ARG A 460 -8.35 -9.94 11.11
N THR A 461 -8.64 -11.11 10.55
CA THR A 461 -7.75 -11.78 9.57
C THR A 461 -7.56 -10.91 8.33
N ASN A 462 -8.64 -10.34 7.77
CA ASN A 462 -8.56 -9.46 6.60
C ASN A 462 -7.75 -8.19 6.89
N MET A 463 -7.98 -7.52 8.02
CA MET A 463 -7.21 -6.32 8.40
C MET A 463 -5.71 -6.61 8.56
N LYS A 464 -5.34 -7.72 9.21
CA LYS A 464 -3.94 -8.15 9.35
C LYS A 464 -3.31 -8.40 7.97
N THR A 465 -3.98 -9.15 7.09
CA THR A 465 -3.48 -9.42 5.73
C THR A 465 -3.33 -8.13 4.92
N THR A 466 -4.33 -7.24 4.93
CA THR A 466 -4.28 -5.95 4.24
C THR A 466 -3.15 -5.06 4.76
N ALA A 467 -2.86 -5.09 6.06
CA ALA A 467 -1.74 -4.37 6.64
C ALA A 467 -0.39 -4.86 6.10
N TYR A 468 -0.16 -6.18 6.11
CA TYR A 468 1.07 -6.76 5.54
C TYR A 468 1.22 -6.46 4.06
N MET A 469 0.13 -6.54 3.29
CA MET A 469 0.12 -6.12 1.89
C MET A 469 0.62 -4.69 1.73
N ALA A 470 0.10 -3.76 2.54
CA ALA A 470 0.42 -2.35 2.44
C ALA A 470 1.90 -2.05 2.76
N ILE A 471 2.51 -2.76 3.70
CA ILE A 471 3.88 -2.51 4.19
C ILE A 471 4.94 -3.48 3.63
N SER A 472 4.55 -4.52 2.89
CA SER A 472 5.50 -5.46 2.28
C SER A 472 6.40 -4.79 1.25
N ALA A 473 7.61 -5.33 1.06
CA ALA A 473 8.55 -4.86 0.03
C ALA A 473 7.94 -4.89 -1.38
N TRP A 474 7.05 -5.87 -1.62
CA TRP A 474 6.25 -5.94 -2.84
C TRP A 474 5.46 -4.66 -3.12
N ASN A 475 4.87 -4.01 -2.11
CA ASN A 475 4.10 -2.78 -2.35
C ASN A 475 4.96 -1.50 -2.34
N THR A 476 6.23 -1.57 -1.92
CA THR A 476 7.12 -0.40 -1.82
C THR A 476 7.94 -0.13 -3.08
N ARG A 477 7.78 -0.89 -4.17
CA ARG A 477 8.53 -0.68 -5.42
C ARG A 477 7.65 -0.17 -6.55
N CYS A 478 8.22 0.69 -7.41
CA CYS A 478 7.48 1.26 -8.55
C CYS A 478 7.06 0.18 -9.56
N TRP A 479 7.97 -0.76 -9.85
CA TRP A 479 7.72 -1.86 -10.79
C TRP A 479 6.54 -2.73 -10.34
N THR A 480 6.62 -3.33 -9.16
CA THR A 480 5.57 -4.19 -8.60
C THR A 480 4.22 -3.49 -8.48
N PHE A 481 4.20 -2.17 -8.21
CA PHE A 481 2.97 -1.39 -8.24
C PHE A 481 2.33 -1.39 -9.64
N GLN A 482 3.10 -1.18 -10.71
CA GLN A 482 2.58 -1.30 -12.08
C GLN A 482 2.09 -2.71 -12.39
N GLU A 483 2.84 -3.74 -11.98
CA GLU A 483 2.46 -5.14 -12.17
C GLU A 483 1.08 -5.42 -11.57
N HIS A 484 0.86 -4.92 -10.35
CA HIS A 484 -0.41 -5.02 -9.66
C HIS A 484 -1.55 -4.18 -10.31
N VAL A 485 -1.27 -2.93 -10.66
CA VAL A 485 -2.27 -2.02 -11.24
C VAL A 485 -2.77 -2.54 -12.58
N LEU A 486 -1.89 -3.11 -13.39
CA LEU A 486 -2.21 -3.65 -14.71
C LEU A 486 -2.80 -5.06 -14.66
N ALA A 487 -2.53 -5.83 -13.60
CA ALA A 487 -3.05 -7.17 -13.41
C ALA A 487 -4.58 -7.22 -13.46
N ARG A 488 -5.13 -8.17 -14.23
CA ARG A 488 -6.56 -8.53 -14.16
C ARG A 488 -6.92 -9.03 -12.77
N ARG A 489 -6.10 -9.96 -12.26
CA ARG A 489 -6.20 -10.55 -10.92
C ARG A 489 -4.81 -10.65 -10.33
N THR A 490 -4.65 -10.22 -9.08
CA THR A 490 -3.42 -10.38 -8.31
C THR A 490 -3.66 -11.39 -7.20
N ILE A 491 -2.79 -12.38 -7.12
CA ILE A 491 -2.81 -13.44 -6.11
C ILE A 491 -1.56 -13.31 -5.26
N LEU A 492 -1.74 -13.34 -3.95
CA LEU A 492 -0.66 -13.27 -2.98
C LEU A 492 -0.36 -14.67 -2.48
N GLN A 493 0.91 -15.07 -2.50
CA GLN A 493 1.35 -16.33 -1.95
C GLN A 493 1.63 -16.19 -0.44
N GLY A 494 0.89 -16.92 0.39
CA GLY A 494 1.24 -17.24 1.78
C GLY A 494 2.02 -18.56 1.88
N LEU A 495 2.46 -18.95 3.08
CA LEU A 495 3.20 -20.21 3.26
C LEU A 495 2.35 -21.45 2.92
N HIS A 496 1.05 -21.40 3.24
CA HIS A 496 0.11 -22.51 3.09
C HIS A 496 -1.21 -22.11 2.42
N ALA A 497 -1.27 -20.90 1.86
CA ALA A 497 -2.49 -20.33 1.31
C ALA A 497 -2.18 -19.41 0.12
N GLN A 498 -3.17 -19.22 -0.73
CA GLN A 498 -3.19 -18.17 -1.74
C GLN A 498 -4.40 -17.30 -1.48
N VAL A 499 -4.20 -15.99 -1.57
CA VAL A 499 -5.24 -15.01 -1.25
C VAL A 499 -5.39 -14.07 -2.42
N GLN A 500 -6.61 -13.92 -2.93
CA GLN A 500 -6.88 -12.96 -3.98
C GLN A 500 -6.93 -11.55 -3.38
N TYR A 501 -6.20 -10.62 -4.01
CA TYR A 501 -6.11 -9.22 -3.56
C TYR A 501 -7.48 -8.56 -3.35
N SER A 502 -8.47 -8.84 -4.21
CA SER A 502 -9.79 -8.21 -4.11
C SER A 502 -10.57 -8.68 -2.89
N GLU A 503 -10.42 -9.95 -2.50
CA GLU A 503 -11.16 -10.53 -1.37
C GLU A 503 -10.73 -9.91 -0.05
N THR A 504 -9.42 -9.70 0.13
CA THR A 504 -8.89 -9.04 1.34
C THR A 504 -9.35 -7.60 1.42
N LEU A 505 -9.32 -6.87 0.30
CA LEU A 505 -9.71 -5.47 0.27
C LEU A 505 -11.23 -5.28 0.45
N GLU A 506 -12.05 -6.13 -0.18
CA GLU A 506 -13.50 -6.09 0.00
C GLU A 506 -13.90 -6.47 1.43
N GLY A 507 -13.30 -7.52 2.01
CA GLY A 507 -13.50 -7.88 3.41
C GLY A 507 -13.10 -6.76 4.37
N TYR A 508 -11.98 -6.10 4.09
CA TYR A 508 -11.52 -4.93 4.85
C TYR A 508 -12.48 -3.74 4.75
N LEU A 509 -12.94 -3.39 3.55
CA LEU A 509 -13.81 -2.23 3.33
C LEU A 509 -15.24 -2.46 3.84
N THR A 510 -15.68 -3.73 3.89
CA THR A 510 -16.99 -4.11 4.43
C THR A 510 -17.00 -4.19 5.95
N ASP A 511 -15.83 -4.22 6.59
CA ASP A 511 -15.73 -4.15 8.05
C ASP A 511 -16.34 -2.84 8.59
N ARG A 512 -17.05 -2.97 9.70
CA ARG A 512 -17.75 -1.88 10.38
C ARG A 512 -16.93 -1.27 11.53
N GLY A 513 -15.73 -1.77 11.80
CA GLY A 513 -14.76 -1.21 12.73
C GLY A 513 -14.04 0.07 12.24
N ILE A 514 -13.00 0.48 12.98
CA ILE A 514 -12.16 1.62 12.59
C ILE A 514 -11.43 1.26 11.29
N GLN A 515 -11.74 1.98 10.21
CA GLN A 515 -11.02 1.82 8.96
C GLN A 515 -9.68 2.56 9.06
N LEU A 516 -8.62 1.78 9.14
CA LEU A 516 -7.24 2.22 8.95
C LEU A 516 -6.99 2.64 7.48
N ASP A 517 -5.87 3.30 7.21
CA ASP A 517 -5.64 3.89 5.88
C ASP A 517 -5.04 2.93 4.85
N PHE A 518 -5.00 1.62 5.11
CA PHE A 518 -4.35 0.66 4.20
C PHE A 518 -4.94 0.65 2.79
N HIS A 519 -6.25 0.86 2.65
CA HIS A 519 -6.87 0.99 1.33
C HIS A 519 -6.29 2.15 0.53
N ARG A 520 -5.90 3.28 1.15
CA ARG A 520 -5.30 4.41 0.43
C ARG A 520 -3.93 4.04 -0.15
N MET A 521 -3.16 3.22 0.56
CA MET A 521 -1.84 2.73 0.11
C MET A 521 -1.94 1.69 -1.01
N LEU A 522 -3.02 0.90 -1.00
CA LEU A 522 -3.23 -0.23 -1.91
C LEU A 522 -4.11 0.13 -3.11
N SER A 523 -4.89 1.21 -3.07
CA SER A 523 -5.90 1.50 -4.08
C SER A 523 -5.29 1.74 -5.47
N ARG A 524 -5.47 0.77 -6.36
CA ARG A 524 -5.27 0.92 -7.81
C ARG A 524 -6.37 1.75 -8.50
N GLN A 525 -7.50 1.96 -7.83
CA GLN A 525 -8.70 2.57 -8.41
C GLN A 525 -8.48 4.05 -8.74
N ALA A 526 -7.57 4.71 -8.02
CA ALA A 526 -7.12 6.05 -8.34
C ALA A 526 -6.43 6.13 -9.71
N VAL A 527 -5.73 5.10 -10.18
CA VAL A 527 -5.14 5.12 -11.52
C VAL A 527 -6.16 4.65 -12.58
N ILE A 528 -6.94 3.61 -12.26
CA ILE A 528 -7.82 2.92 -13.22
C ILE A 528 -9.12 3.70 -13.55
N SER A 529 -9.67 4.46 -12.60
CA SER A 529 -10.97 5.14 -12.80
C SER A 529 -10.93 6.33 -13.77
N GLY A 530 -9.75 6.74 -14.23
CA GLY A 530 -9.58 7.70 -15.33
C GLY A 530 -9.81 7.10 -16.72
N VAL A 531 -9.97 5.77 -16.84
CA VAL A 531 -10.17 5.10 -18.13
C VAL A 531 -11.67 4.85 -18.37
N PRO A 532 -12.30 5.39 -19.44
CA PRO A 532 -13.70 5.17 -19.75
C PRO A 532 -14.06 3.67 -19.80
N SER A 533 -15.20 3.31 -19.20
CA SER A 533 -15.69 1.93 -19.11
C SER A 533 -15.83 1.22 -20.47
N SER A 534 -15.99 1.98 -21.55
CA SER A 534 -16.02 1.48 -22.93
C SER A 534 -14.66 0.96 -23.42
N GLU A 535 -13.54 1.54 -22.97
CA GLU A 535 -12.19 1.06 -23.29
C GLU A 535 -11.76 -0.13 -22.43
N ARG A 536 -12.33 -0.25 -21.21
CA ARG A 536 -12.17 -1.44 -20.35
C ARG A 536 -12.73 -2.73 -20.99
N LEU A 537 -13.83 -2.61 -21.75
CA LEU A 537 -14.43 -3.72 -22.49
C LEU A 537 -13.68 -4.05 -23.80
N LEU A 538 -13.00 -3.07 -24.41
CA LEU A 538 -12.11 -3.29 -25.56
C LEU A 538 -10.86 -4.11 -25.15
N ARG A 539 -10.23 -3.81 -24.01
CA ARG A 539 -9.05 -4.56 -23.52
C ARG A 539 -9.31 -6.02 -23.12
N THR A 540 -10.56 -6.41 -22.86
CA THR A 540 -10.92 -7.77 -22.42
C THR A 540 -11.64 -8.62 -23.47
N ARG A 541 -12.27 -8.03 -24.50
CA ARG A 541 -13.05 -8.80 -25.50
C ARG A 541 -12.79 -8.49 -26.98
N THR A 542 -11.95 -7.51 -27.37
CA THR A 542 -11.87 -7.08 -28.78
C THR A 542 -10.54 -7.35 -29.50
N LEU A 543 -10.01 -8.56 -29.40
CA LEU A 543 -9.36 -9.16 -30.58
C LEU A 543 -10.37 -9.93 -31.44
N TRP A 544 -11.44 -10.47 -30.83
CA TRP A 544 -12.58 -11.04 -31.54
C TRP A 544 -13.34 -10.00 -32.38
N PHE A 545 -13.59 -8.81 -31.82
CA PHE A 545 -14.29 -7.73 -32.52
C PHE A 545 -13.41 -7.05 -33.58
N ALA A 546 -12.09 -6.92 -33.39
CA ALA A 546 -11.20 -6.33 -34.39
C ALA A 546 -11.08 -7.20 -35.66
N LEU A 547 -11.11 -8.53 -35.51
CA LEU A 547 -11.12 -9.48 -36.63
C LEU A 547 -12.51 -9.53 -37.31
N LEU A 548 -13.60 -9.49 -36.53
CA LEU A 548 -14.96 -9.53 -37.06
C LEU A 548 -15.41 -8.19 -37.69
N VAL A 549 -14.94 -7.06 -37.16
CA VAL A 549 -15.12 -5.72 -37.76
C VAL A 549 -14.29 -5.58 -39.03
N SER A 550 -13.06 -6.11 -39.09
CA SER A 550 -12.30 -6.18 -40.36
C SER A 550 -13.03 -7.02 -41.43
N TRP A 551 -13.71 -8.09 -41.02
CA TRP A 551 -14.51 -8.91 -41.94
C TRP A 551 -15.82 -8.23 -42.38
N LEU A 552 -16.50 -7.52 -41.48
CA LEU A 552 -17.72 -6.75 -41.79
C LEU A 552 -17.42 -5.46 -42.59
N PHE A 553 -16.25 -4.84 -42.44
CA PHE A 553 -15.83 -3.68 -43.23
C PHE A 553 -15.51 -4.06 -44.69
N LEU A 554 -15.04 -5.28 -44.94
CA LEU A 554 -14.87 -5.79 -46.30
C LEU A 554 -16.21 -6.07 -47.00
N LEU A 555 -17.30 -6.29 -46.25
CA LEU A 555 -18.64 -6.57 -46.80
C LEU A 555 -19.56 -5.35 -46.89
N ARG A 556 -19.18 -4.18 -46.35
CA ARG A 556 -20.03 -2.98 -46.35
C ARG A 556 -19.33 -1.75 -46.94
N SER A 557 -18.84 -1.92 -48.15
CA SER A 557 -18.66 -0.82 -49.10
C SER A 557 -20.03 -0.24 -49.47
N ARG A 558 -20.37 0.94 -48.92
CA ARG A 558 -21.04 2.10 -49.57
C ARG A 558 -21.84 2.96 -48.57
N ARG A 559 -21.48 4.25 -48.51
CA ARG A 559 -22.22 5.43 -47.96
C ARG A 559 -22.47 5.37 -46.45
N THR A 560 -22.10 6.35 -45.62
CA THR A 560 -22.26 7.81 -45.71
C THR A 560 -21.24 8.54 -44.82
N LYS A 561 -20.74 9.69 -45.29
CA LYS A 561 -19.93 10.65 -44.53
C LYS A 561 -20.78 11.35 -43.45
N ARG A 562 -20.47 11.14 -42.17
CA ARG A 562 -20.75 12.11 -41.10
C ARG A 562 -19.58 12.06 -40.12
N LYS A 563 -18.72 13.09 -40.18
CA LYS A 563 -17.68 13.35 -39.17
C LYS A 563 -18.37 13.99 -37.98
N THR A 564 -18.75 13.20 -36.98
CA THR A 564 -18.90 13.72 -35.62
C THR A 564 -17.50 13.85 -35.04
N PRO A 565 -17.07 15.03 -34.53
CA PRO A 565 -15.79 15.14 -33.86
C PRO A 565 -15.85 14.26 -32.61
N LEU A 566 -14.90 13.33 -32.48
CA LEU A 566 -14.63 12.69 -31.19
C LEU A 566 -14.29 13.83 -30.22
N LYS A 567 -15.23 14.16 -29.34
CA LYS A 567 -14.90 14.86 -28.10
C LYS A 567 -14.07 13.87 -27.29
N ILE A 568 -12.75 13.98 -27.38
CA ILE A 568 -11.84 13.46 -26.36
C ILE A 568 -12.16 14.32 -25.14
N THR A 569 -13.03 13.84 -24.27
CA THR A 569 -13.09 14.35 -22.91
C THR A 569 -11.75 14.03 -22.29
N THR A 570 -10.89 15.04 -22.14
CA THR A 570 -9.66 14.94 -21.38
C THR A 570 -10.00 14.41 -20.01
N THR A 571 -9.59 13.18 -19.73
CA THR A 571 -9.54 12.64 -18.37
C THR A 571 -8.36 13.31 -17.67
N ASP A 572 -8.56 14.59 -17.34
CA ASP A 572 -7.59 15.41 -16.64
C ASP A 572 -7.17 14.71 -15.35
N ASN A 573 -5.86 14.68 -15.10
CA ASN A 573 -5.17 14.23 -13.88
C ASN A 573 -4.65 12.77 -13.79
N GLN A 574 -4.59 11.97 -14.87
CA GLN A 574 -4.00 10.60 -14.81
C GLN A 574 -2.53 10.60 -14.35
N PHE A 575 -1.70 11.51 -14.87
CA PHE A 575 -0.32 11.68 -14.42
C PHE A 575 -0.24 11.96 -12.92
N SER A 576 -1.01 12.93 -12.42
CA SER A 576 -1.01 13.27 -10.99
C SER A 576 -1.45 12.11 -10.10
N ARG A 577 -2.40 11.29 -10.56
CA ARG A 577 -2.85 10.10 -9.84
C ARG A 577 -1.74 9.05 -9.79
N ALA A 578 -1.10 8.76 -10.93
CA ALA A 578 0.03 7.84 -10.99
C ALA A 578 1.22 8.34 -10.16
N TRP A 579 1.55 9.62 -10.26
CA TRP A 579 2.63 10.28 -9.51
C TRP A 579 2.39 10.23 -8.00
N ASN A 580 1.19 10.55 -7.53
CA ASN A 580 0.88 10.49 -6.10
C ASN A 580 0.91 9.05 -5.57
N CYS A 581 0.67 8.04 -6.41
CA CYS A 581 0.88 6.65 -6.04
C CYS A 581 2.37 6.27 -5.97
N PHE A 582 3.31 7.07 -6.45
CA PHE A 582 4.74 6.74 -6.32
C PHE A 582 5.36 7.25 -5.02
N TYR A 583 4.63 8.11 -4.29
CA TYR A 583 5.09 8.61 -3.00
C TYR A 583 5.37 7.44 -2.04
N GLY A 584 6.60 7.38 -1.50
CA GLY A 584 7.07 6.30 -0.64
C GLY A 584 7.48 5.01 -1.35
N ARG A 585 7.41 4.96 -2.69
CA ARG A 585 7.89 3.81 -3.48
C ARG A 585 9.28 4.08 -4.06
N THR A 586 10.09 3.04 -4.15
CA THR A 586 11.48 3.12 -4.62
C THR A 586 11.69 2.36 -5.93
N THR A 587 12.76 2.75 -6.62
CA THR A 587 13.32 2.03 -7.76
C THR A 587 14.84 2.18 -7.72
N THR A 588 15.57 1.20 -8.24
CA THR A 588 17.05 1.21 -8.25
C THR A 588 17.59 2.23 -9.25
N GLN A 589 16.88 2.45 -10.37
CA GLN A 589 17.24 3.45 -11.37
C GLN A 589 16.10 4.45 -11.53
N TRP A 590 16.44 5.74 -11.56
CA TRP A 590 15.45 6.82 -11.73
C TRP A 590 14.70 6.71 -13.07
N GLU A 591 15.41 6.29 -14.12
CA GLU A 591 14.87 6.08 -15.46
C GLU A 591 13.71 5.07 -15.48
N ASP A 592 13.75 4.07 -14.60
CA ASP A 592 12.67 3.10 -14.47
C ASP A 592 11.37 3.78 -14.02
N MET A 593 11.44 4.77 -13.13
CA MET A 593 10.26 5.51 -12.68
C MET A 593 9.54 6.16 -13.86
N ILE A 594 10.31 6.71 -14.81
CA ILE A 594 9.79 7.33 -16.02
C ILE A 594 9.10 6.29 -16.90
N VAL A 595 9.71 5.11 -17.07
CA VAL A 595 9.13 4.00 -17.82
C VAL A 595 7.80 3.56 -17.22
N VAL A 596 7.77 3.39 -15.89
CA VAL A 596 6.58 2.96 -15.16
C VAL A 596 5.45 3.99 -15.28
N LEU A 597 5.75 5.29 -15.10
CA LEU A 597 4.77 6.36 -15.30
C LEU A 597 4.23 6.36 -16.73
N THR A 598 5.11 6.19 -17.72
CA THR A 598 4.73 6.16 -19.14
C THR A 598 3.72 5.03 -19.39
N ASN A 599 3.97 3.83 -18.87
CA ASN A 599 3.06 2.70 -18.98
C ASN A 599 1.72 2.96 -18.29
N LEU A 600 1.73 3.56 -17.09
CA LEU A 600 0.50 3.88 -16.34
C LEU A 600 -0.32 5.00 -16.99
N MET A 601 0.28 5.79 -17.90
CA MET A 601 -0.38 6.81 -18.70
C MET A 601 -0.86 6.28 -20.07
N ASP A 602 -0.77 4.96 -20.30
CA ASP A 602 -1.07 4.33 -21.59
C ASP A 602 -0.23 4.90 -22.76
N LEU A 603 0.99 5.34 -22.47
CA LEU A 603 1.97 5.80 -23.45
C LEU A 603 3.01 4.71 -23.73
N SER A 604 3.66 4.76 -24.90
CA SER A 604 4.69 3.79 -25.27
C SER A 604 6.01 4.07 -24.56
N ALA A 605 6.34 3.26 -23.55
CA ALA A 605 7.66 3.26 -22.91
C ALA A 605 8.80 3.07 -23.91
N GLY A 606 8.58 2.30 -24.97
CA GLY A 606 9.58 2.08 -26.02
C GLY A 606 9.98 3.36 -26.75
N HIS A 607 9.05 4.30 -26.97
CA HIS A 607 9.38 5.61 -27.56
C HIS A 607 10.08 6.53 -26.57
N VAL A 608 9.67 6.51 -25.29
CA VAL A 608 10.31 7.33 -24.25
C VAL A 608 11.75 6.87 -24.02
N LEU A 609 12.00 5.56 -23.97
CA LEU A 609 13.35 4.99 -23.82
C LEU A 609 14.32 5.31 -24.96
N GLN A 610 13.83 5.77 -26.12
CA GLN A 610 14.67 6.25 -27.22
C GLN A 610 15.12 7.70 -27.04
N LEU A 611 14.47 8.47 -26.16
CA LEU A 611 14.86 9.84 -25.85
C LEU A 611 16.06 9.83 -24.88
N GLY A 612 16.93 10.82 -25.02
CA GLY A 612 18.07 11.01 -24.11
C GLY A 612 17.63 11.31 -22.67
N SER A 613 18.53 11.06 -21.70
CA SER A 613 18.29 11.35 -20.29
C SER A 613 17.85 12.81 -20.09
N GLY A 614 16.83 13.03 -19.25
CA GLY A 614 16.20 14.34 -19.04
C GLY A 614 15.14 14.75 -20.07
N ALA A 615 15.30 14.40 -21.36
CA ALA A 615 14.27 14.67 -22.38
C ALA A 615 13.02 13.81 -22.19
N GLN A 616 13.17 12.64 -21.57
CA GLN A 616 12.10 11.70 -21.26
C GLN A 616 11.03 12.31 -20.34
N MET A 617 11.44 12.80 -19.16
CA MET A 617 10.53 13.44 -18.21
C MET A 617 9.94 14.73 -18.77
N LYS A 618 10.75 15.53 -19.49
CA LYS A 618 10.26 16.74 -20.15
C LYS A 618 9.15 16.43 -21.17
N SER A 619 9.29 15.36 -21.94
CA SER A 619 8.27 14.89 -22.87
C SER A 619 6.98 14.55 -22.14
N LEU A 620 7.05 13.76 -21.06
CA LEU A 620 5.88 13.43 -20.24
C LEU A 620 5.20 14.67 -19.67
N LEU A 621 5.95 15.55 -18.99
CA LEU A 621 5.39 16.76 -18.37
C LEU A 621 4.78 17.72 -19.40
N SER A 622 5.40 17.85 -20.59
CA SER A 622 4.92 18.75 -21.64
C SER A 622 3.56 18.35 -22.23
N THR A 623 3.13 17.10 -22.00
CA THR A 623 1.83 16.61 -22.45
C THR A 623 0.72 16.79 -21.42
N GLN A 624 1.03 17.28 -20.22
CA GLN A 624 0.07 17.40 -19.11
C GLN A 624 -0.55 18.79 -19.01
N GLN A 625 -1.87 18.86 -18.80
CA GLN A 625 -2.58 20.11 -18.54
C GLN A 625 -2.45 20.59 -17.09
N SER A 626 -2.24 19.66 -16.16
CA SER A 626 -2.09 19.92 -14.73
C SER A 626 -1.02 19.03 -14.14
N LEU A 627 -0.26 19.56 -13.18
CA LEU A 627 0.75 18.83 -12.44
C LEU A 627 0.38 18.78 -10.95
N PRO A 628 0.72 17.69 -10.24
CA PRO A 628 0.44 17.60 -8.82
C PRO A 628 1.39 18.51 -8.04
N LEU A 629 0.88 19.20 -7.02
CA LEU A 629 1.71 20.05 -6.16
C LEU A 629 2.83 19.25 -5.46
N SER A 630 2.60 17.95 -5.22
CA SER A 630 3.61 17.04 -4.66
C SER A 630 4.88 17.00 -5.49
N LEU A 631 4.83 17.25 -6.81
CA LEU A 631 6.02 17.33 -7.68
C LEU A 631 6.97 18.49 -7.29
N LEU A 632 6.46 19.52 -6.62
CA LEU A 632 7.26 20.64 -6.09
C LEU A 632 7.71 20.41 -4.64
N LEU A 633 7.16 19.40 -3.97
CA LEU A 633 7.37 19.12 -2.54
C LEU A 633 8.18 17.84 -2.30
N VAL A 634 8.53 17.09 -3.35
CA VAL A 634 9.54 16.03 -3.23
C VAL A 634 10.88 16.74 -3.07
N GLU A 635 11.41 16.77 -1.84
CA GLU A 635 12.86 16.83 -1.67
C GLU A 635 13.39 15.52 -2.27
N MET A 636 13.86 15.58 -3.52
CA MET A 636 14.48 14.45 -4.22
C MET A 636 15.91 14.24 -3.75
#